data_AF-A0A956KC67-F1
#
_entry.id   AF-A0A956KC67-F1
#
_cell.length_a   1.000
_cell.length_b   1.000
_cell.length_c   1.000
_cell.angle_alpha   90.00
_cell.angle_beta   90.00
_cell.angle_gamma   90.00
#
_symmetry.space_group_name_H-M   'P 1'
#
loop_
_entity.id
_entity.type
_entity.pdbx_description
1 polymer ?
#
loop_
_entity_poly.entity_id
_entity_poly.type
_entity_poly.pdbx_seq_one_letter_code
_entity_poly.pdbx_strand_id
1 'polypeptide(L)'
;MARARPPAVSILHLSDIHRTVDERVENEELLGGLKSDLEAHAADGVPRPQLVVVSGDLTQSAEPREYAQALQFLDKLAAHLALPRARVVVVPGNHDVHWPSSEEAFYLRRSRPAKSLEDLVIELDGRFLCAQGEGPYQRRLANFRDFYRAFTGDPYPEARAGQFTIHTFDELGVAIAGLNSCDLVDHERFRGRIHPTAIADAADQLAGYPGYRLAVWHHDLNWRQDPDADALAADSLRQVSQRTFNLALCGHTHRPAANDAAAIQGLSLPVVAAGSLCAGPRQRGESVPRSYNIIELRDETARVFVRVKDERHTPWRPDARYRAADGAFRHFYDLTMPRVAPQRAGPAPTPHDVNAPNPFQEAGTLPPTASSYVPRACDRELQEALTRHPLISVFGTFQSGKSSLLVRARSPDAHASARTCYLDLQRLRTDHISTFYTRFFELLSRHLGAAIHDWYDLEDAAAKGPLALLLDEVGHLTQPLAQRFMPELYNFAINHAGKVRVVVSAPGDIASVVAGWQLNDPKLMTGWHPIQIGPLDDAGIDRLLGLLPARAAAVARTQRSVIAGRSAGWPIRIQRLCSRLFTDAARGADEAALLARVASEESYL
;
A
#
# COMPACT_ATOMS: atom_id res chain seq x y z
N MET A 1 20.55 -15.12 -23.37
CA MET A 1 21.65 -14.34 -22.79
C MET A 1 21.52 -14.39 -21.28
N ALA A 2 22.53 -14.90 -20.57
CA ALA A 2 22.57 -14.85 -19.11
C ALA A 2 22.47 -13.38 -18.68
N ARG A 3 21.45 -13.00 -17.89
CA ARG A 3 21.37 -11.67 -17.29
C ARG A 3 22.65 -11.47 -16.47
N ALA A 4 23.41 -10.41 -16.76
CA ALA A 4 24.58 -10.03 -15.97
C ALA A 4 24.15 -9.96 -14.50
N ARG A 5 24.92 -10.61 -13.61
CA ARG A 5 24.66 -10.54 -12.17
C ARG A 5 24.72 -9.07 -11.74
N PRO A 6 23.79 -8.59 -10.89
CA PRO A 6 23.86 -7.22 -10.39
C PRO A 6 25.21 -7.03 -9.68
N PRO A 7 25.92 -5.92 -9.91
CA PRO A 7 27.11 -5.59 -9.14
C PRO A 7 26.73 -5.47 -7.66
N ALA A 8 27.69 -5.71 -6.76
CA ALA A 8 27.43 -5.55 -5.34
C ALA A 8 27.08 -4.10 -5.01
N VAL A 9 26.13 -3.92 -4.08
CA VAL A 9 25.62 -2.61 -3.68
C VAL A 9 25.92 -2.36 -2.21
N SER A 10 26.50 -1.20 -1.89
CA SER A 10 26.77 -0.80 -0.51
C SER A 10 25.78 0.25 0.00
N ILE A 11 25.20 0.01 1.17
CA ILE A 11 24.23 0.88 1.85
C ILE A 11 24.79 1.29 3.21
N LEU A 12 24.87 2.60 3.47
CA LEU A 12 25.07 3.15 4.81
C LEU A 12 23.72 3.18 5.53
N HIS A 13 23.56 2.35 6.56
CA HIS A 13 22.33 2.27 7.36
C HIS A 13 22.55 2.94 8.73
N LEU A 14 21.84 4.06 8.92
CA LEU A 14 21.81 4.88 10.12
C LEU A 14 20.43 4.79 10.78
N SER A 15 20.37 5.11 12.05
CA SER A 15 19.12 5.29 12.81
C SER A 15 19.36 6.18 14.02
N ASP A 16 18.28 6.73 14.59
CA ASP A 16 18.30 7.42 15.88
C ASP A 16 19.36 8.53 15.89
N ILE A 17 19.23 9.41 14.90
CA ILE A 17 20.12 10.56 14.67
C ILE A 17 19.67 11.77 15.48
N HIS A 18 18.75 11.61 16.43
CA HIS A 18 18.30 12.66 17.33
C HIS A 18 19.37 13.07 18.34
N ARG A 19 19.15 14.19 19.02
CA ARG A 19 20.06 14.72 20.04
C ARG A 19 19.40 14.69 21.40
N THR A 20 20.00 13.98 22.32
CA THR A 20 19.51 13.91 23.68
C THR A 20 20.12 15.03 24.53
N VAL A 21 19.40 15.45 25.56
CA VAL A 21 19.83 16.56 26.43
C VAL A 21 21.01 16.16 27.31
N ASP A 22 21.09 14.88 27.69
CA ASP A 22 22.12 14.32 28.57
C ASP A 22 23.49 14.18 27.89
N GLU A 23 23.55 14.15 26.55
CA GLU A 23 24.81 14.11 25.81
C GLU A 23 24.68 14.87 24.48
N ARG A 24 24.77 16.21 24.54
CA ARG A 24 24.64 17.07 23.35
C ARG A 24 25.82 16.88 22.39
N VAL A 25 25.51 16.49 21.15
CA VAL A 25 26.47 16.34 20.06
C VAL A 25 26.10 17.30 18.93
N GLU A 26 27.04 18.10 18.47
CA GLU A 26 26.82 19.00 17.33
C GLU A 26 27.03 18.27 16.00
N ASN A 27 26.46 18.81 14.91
CA ASN A 27 26.59 18.23 13.58
C ASN A 27 28.04 18.12 13.14
N GLU A 28 28.87 19.14 13.42
CA GLU A 28 30.29 19.17 13.07
C GLU A 28 31.08 18.04 13.74
N GLU A 29 30.84 17.80 15.03
CA GLU A 29 31.50 16.74 15.80
C GLU A 29 31.10 15.36 15.27
N LEU A 30 29.79 15.15 15.07
CA LEU A 30 29.27 13.88 14.59
C LEU A 30 29.78 13.56 13.18
N LEU A 31 29.69 14.53 12.27
CA LEU A 31 30.17 14.40 10.90
C LEU A 31 31.68 14.20 10.89
N GLY A 32 32.45 14.93 11.69
CA GLY A 32 33.90 14.76 11.77
C GLY A 32 34.29 13.31 12.09
N GLY A 33 33.66 12.73 13.12
CA GLY A 33 33.88 11.34 13.49
C GLY A 33 33.45 10.37 12.39
N LEU A 34 32.24 10.54 11.83
CA LEU A 34 31.71 9.62 10.81
C LEU A 34 32.53 9.69 9.51
N LYS A 35 32.95 10.88 9.07
CA LYS A 35 33.81 11.08 7.89
C LYS A 35 35.15 10.39 8.05
N SER A 36 35.81 10.59 9.20
CA SER A 36 37.08 9.94 9.48
C SER A 36 36.98 8.41 9.44
N ASP A 37 35.84 7.86 9.88
CA ASP A 37 35.61 6.42 9.82
C ASP A 37 35.34 5.94 8.38
N LEU A 38 34.49 6.64 7.64
CA LEU A 38 34.18 6.37 6.23
C LEU A 38 35.43 6.39 5.35
N GLU A 39 36.38 7.29 5.63
CA GLU A 39 37.66 7.36 4.93
C GLU A 39 38.57 6.16 5.24
N ALA A 40 38.45 5.56 6.43
CA ALA A 40 39.19 4.37 6.84
C ALA A 40 38.61 3.05 6.29
N HIS A 41 37.38 3.06 5.75
CA HIS A 41 36.66 1.86 5.30
C HIS A 41 37.46 0.99 4.32
N ALA A 42 38.20 1.61 3.39
CA ALA A 42 38.99 0.88 2.41
C ALA A 42 40.07 -0.01 3.06
N ALA A 43 40.68 0.44 4.16
CA ALA A 43 41.67 -0.34 4.91
C ALA A 43 41.04 -1.53 5.64
N ASP A 44 39.79 -1.39 6.07
CA ASP A 44 39.01 -2.42 6.78
C ASP A 44 38.27 -3.38 5.82
N GLY A 45 38.42 -3.21 4.50
CA GLY A 45 37.72 -3.99 3.47
C GLY A 45 36.22 -3.68 3.40
N VAL A 46 35.79 -2.53 3.90
CA VAL A 46 34.39 -2.08 3.89
C VAL A 46 34.12 -1.28 2.61
N PRO A 47 33.06 -1.60 1.85
CA PRO A 47 32.79 -0.93 0.58
C PRO A 47 32.19 0.48 0.77
N ARG A 48 32.63 1.44 -0.05
CA ARG A 48 32.11 2.82 -0.03
C ARG A 48 30.58 2.84 -0.25
N PRO A 49 29.81 3.56 0.58
CA PRO A 49 28.36 3.65 0.42
C PRO A 49 27.91 4.25 -0.91
N GLN A 50 26.87 3.66 -1.50
CA GLN A 50 26.19 4.16 -2.70
C GLN A 50 24.77 4.65 -2.38
N LEU A 51 24.21 4.19 -1.26
CA LEU A 51 22.92 4.60 -0.71
C LEU A 51 23.07 4.92 0.77
N VAL A 52 22.21 5.80 1.27
CA VAL A 52 22.05 6.05 2.70
C VAL A 52 20.60 5.76 3.08
N VAL A 53 20.40 5.00 4.15
CA VAL A 53 19.09 4.74 4.74
C VAL A 53 19.12 5.22 6.18
N VAL A 54 18.15 6.05 6.56
CA VAL A 54 17.92 6.50 7.93
C VAL A 54 16.59 5.94 8.41
N SER A 55 16.65 4.93 9.28
CA SER A 55 15.49 4.15 9.71
C SER A 55 14.73 4.76 10.90
N GLY A 56 14.47 6.07 10.89
CA GLY A 56 13.68 6.76 11.91
C GLY A 56 14.48 7.49 12.99
N ASP A 57 13.72 8.17 13.85
CA ASP A 57 14.17 9.05 14.92
C ASP A 57 15.19 10.09 14.45
N LEU A 58 14.70 10.94 13.54
CA LEU A 58 15.47 12.08 13.04
C LEU A 58 15.59 13.20 14.09
N THR A 59 14.61 13.26 14.99
CA THR A 59 14.41 14.30 15.99
C THR A 59 14.17 13.70 17.36
N GLN A 60 14.27 14.50 18.42
CA GLN A 60 14.04 14.06 19.80
C GLN A 60 12.59 14.27 20.22
N SER A 61 11.92 15.27 19.65
CA SER A 61 10.54 15.65 20.02
C SER A 61 9.76 16.19 18.82
N ALA A 62 10.17 15.89 17.59
CA ALA A 62 9.53 16.35 16.36
C ALA A 62 9.43 17.87 16.22
N GLU A 63 10.37 18.62 16.78
CA GLU A 63 10.38 20.08 16.72
C GLU A 63 10.98 20.59 15.39
N PRO A 64 10.44 21.66 14.78
CA PRO A 64 10.96 22.19 13.50
C PRO A 64 12.46 22.50 13.52
N ARG A 65 13.00 22.98 14.65
CA ARG A 65 14.43 23.25 14.83
C ARG A 65 15.29 21.98 14.78
N GLU A 66 14.76 20.86 15.25
CA GLU A 66 15.44 19.57 15.27
C GLU A 66 15.46 18.99 13.85
N TYR A 67 14.36 19.12 13.11
CA TYR A 67 14.32 18.77 11.68
C TYR A 67 15.28 19.62 10.85
N ALA A 68 15.44 20.91 11.15
CA ALA A 68 16.44 21.75 10.51
C ALA A 68 17.87 21.25 10.78
N GLN A 69 18.15 20.82 12.01
CA GLN A 69 19.43 20.20 12.38
C GLN A 69 19.67 18.88 11.63
N ALA A 70 18.65 18.02 11.54
CA ALA A 70 18.70 16.76 10.80
C ALA A 70 18.93 16.98 9.30
N LEU A 71 18.21 17.94 8.69
CA LEU A 71 18.38 18.32 7.28
C LEU A 71 19.83 18.75 7.00
N GLN A 72 20.36 19.65 7.83
CA GLN A 72 21.74 20.13 7.67
C GLN A 72 22.77 18.98 7.81
N PHE A 73 22.54 18.05 8.73
CA PHE A 73 23.38 16.87 8.90
C PHE A 73 23.37 15.99 7.64
N LEU A 74 22.19 15.64 7.14
CA LEU A 74 22.02 14.77 5.98
C LEU A 74 22.58 15.39 4.71
N ASP A 75 22.42 16.71 4.51
CA ASP A 75 23.01 17.43 3.39
C ASP A 75 24.54 17.35 3.40
N LYS A 76 25.15 17.64 4.56
CA LYS A 76 26.61 17.59 4.71
C LYS A 76 27.15 16.17 4.56
N LEU A 77 26.41 15.16 5.01
CA LEU A 77 26.76 13.75 4.86
C LEU A 77 26.69 13.32 3.38
N ALA A 78 25.57 13.61 2.71
CA ALA A 78 25.38 13.30 1.30
C ALA A 78 26.44 13.98 0.41
N ALA A 79 26.74 15.26 0.68
CA ALA A 79 27.80 15.99 0.00
C ALA A 79 29.19 15.35 0.18
N HIS A 80 29.52 14.90 1.40
CA HIS A 80 30.78 14.20 1.66
C HIS A 80 30.87 12.85 0.93
N LEU A 81 29.77 12.09 0.92
CA LEU A 81 29.70 10.82 0.19
C LEU A 81 29.66 11.04 -1.34
N ALA A 82 29.49 12.27 -1.81
CA ALA A 82 29.23 12.63 -3.20
C ALA A 82 27.97 11.95 -3.77
N LEU A 83 26.92 11.87 -2.94
CA LEU A 83 25.62 11.31 -3.30
C LEU A 83 24.56 12.43 -3.40
N PRO A 84 23.67 12.41 -4.42
CA PRO A 84 22.52 13.30 -4.44
C PRO A 84 21.53 12.91 -3.33
N ARG A 85 20.69 13.86 -2.88
CA ARG A 85 19.66 13.60 -1.86
C ARG A 85 18.72 12.43 -2.21
N ALA A 86 18.46 12.20 -3.49
CA ALA A 86 17.67 11.06 -3.96
C ALA A 86 18.24 9.69 -3.53
N ARG A 87 19.52 9.60 -3.17
CA ARG A 87 20.18 8.38 -2.62
C ARG A 87 20.00 8.22 -1.11
N VAL A 88 19.30 9.13 -0.45
CA VAL A 88 19.08 9.14 0.99
C VAL A 88 17.61 8.86 1.25
N VAL A 89 17.32 7.65 1.75
CA VAL A 89 15.97 7.24 2.14
C VAL A 89 15.78 7.48 3.62
N VAL A 90 14.68 8.12 3.99
CA VAL A 90 14.31 8.45 5.38
C VAL A 90 12.90 7.94 5.67
N VAL A 91 12.69 7.42 6.87
CA VAL A 91 11.36 7.08 7.42
C VAL A 91 11.20 7.75 8.79
N PRO A 92 9.99 7.99 9.29
CA PRO A 92 9.79 8.53 10.64
C PRO A 92 9.99 7.44 11.71
N GLY A 93 10.45 7.85 12.89
CA GLY A 93 10.38 7.06 14.13
C GLY A 93 9.40 7.63 15.16
N ASN A 94 9.36 7.06 16.37
CA ASN A 94 8.43 7.50 17.41
C ASN A 94 8.80 8.87 17.98
N HIS A 95 10.07 9.25 17.97
CA HIS A 95 10.49 10.61 18.35
C HIS A 95 10.18 11.67 17.28
N ASP A 96 9.86 11.24 16.05
CA ASP A 96 9.34 12.08 14.97
C ASP A 96 7.82 12.33 15.06
N VAL A 97 7.16 11.78 16.08
CA VAL A 97 5.77 12.09 16.43
C VAL A 97 5.75 13.26 17.40
N HIS A 98 5.05 14.34 17.04
CA HIS A 98 4.87 15.51 17.89
C HIS A 98 3.78 15.25 18.95
N TRP A 99 4.21 14.90 20.15
CA TRP A 99 3.37 14.52 21.30
C TRP A 99 2.32 15.59 21.68
N PRO A 100 2.63 16.90 21.74
CA PRO A 100 1.62 17.92 22.03
C PRO A 100 0.48 17.95 20.99
N SER A 101 0.81 17.92 19.69
CA SER A 101 -0.23 17.86 18.65
C SER A 101 -0.99 16.54 18.65
N SER A 102 -0.36 15.47 19.14
CA SER A 102 -1.03 14.20 19.39
C SER A 102 -2.06 14.33 20.50
N GLU A 103 -1.72 14.90 21.65
CA GLU A 103 -2.62 15.15 22.77
C GLU A 103 -3.80 16.06 22.37
N GLU A 104 -3.52 17.17 21.69
CA GLU A 104 -4.53 18.11 21.17
C GLU A 104 -5.53 17.47 20.20
N ALA A 105 -5.17 16.35 19.56
CA ALA A 105 -6.06 15.65 18.64
C ALA A 105 -7.13 14.82 19.36
N PHE A 106 -7.02 14.61 20.68
CA PHE A 106 -7.96 13.79 21.44
C PHE A 106 -8.84 14.61 22.40
N TYR A 107 -9.96 14.02 22.78
CA TYR A 107 -10.83 14.53 23.84
C TYR A 107 -11.40 13.37 24.66
N LEU A 108 -11.67 13.63 25.94
CA LEU A 108 -12.17 12.61 26.88
C LEU A 108 -13.71 12.49 26.86
N ARG A 109 -14.21 11.26 26.96
CA ARG A 109 -15.64 10.92 27.07
C ARG A 109 -15.91 9.86 28.12
N ARG A 110 -17.14 9.86 28.65
CA ARG A 110 -17.64 8.83 29.59
C ARG A 110 -18.24 7.60 28.90
N SER A 111 -18.58 7.72 27.62
CA SER A 111 -19.13 6.64 26.81
C SER A 111 -18.47 6.60 25.45
N ARG A 112 -18.37 5.39 24.87
CA ARG A 112 -17.78 5.18 23.55
C ARG A 112 -18.63 5.88 22.49
N PRO A 113 -18.05 6.70 21.58
CA PRO A 113 -18.81 7.38 20.56
C PRO A 113 -19.40 6.38 19.55
N ALA A 114 -20.65 6.59 19.13
CA ALA A 114 -21.30 5.75 18.12
C ALA A 114 -20.77 5.94 16.69
N LYS A 115 -19.99 7.01 16.44
CA LYS A 115 -19.44 7.40 15.13
C LYS A 115 -17.95 7.79 15.21
N SER A 116 -17.14 6.95 15.86
CA SER A 116 -15.68 7.12 15.91
C SER A 116 -14.97 6.13 15.00
N LEU A 117 -13.79 6.52 14.50
CA LEU A 117 -12.83 5.57 13.95
C LEU A 117 -12.39 4.65 15.10
N GLU A 118 -12.77 3.37 15.05
CA GLU A 118 -12.64 2.45 16.18
C GLU A 118 -11.20 2.31 16.70
N ASP A 119 -10.23 2.42 15.81
CA ASP A 119 -8.80 2.34 16.10
C ASP A 119 -8.19 3.66 16.61
N LEU A 120 -8.97 4.74 16.66
CA LEU A 120 -8.62 6.03 17.27
C LEU A 120 -9.40 6.31 18.56
N VAL A 121 -9.87 5.27 19.23
CA VAL A 121 -10.46 5.33 20.56
C VAL A 121 -9.63 4.49 21.51
N ILE A 122 -9.22 5.09 22.63
CA ILE A 122 -8.42 4.46 23.68
C ILE A 122 -9.28 4.40 24.95
N GLU A 123 -9.39 3.22 25.56
CA GLU A 123 -10.08 3.04 26.84
C GLU A 123 -9.08 3.23 27.99
N LEU A 124 -9.39 4.17 28.88
CA LEU A 124 -8.56 4.54 30.04
C LEU A 124 -9.47 4.59 31.28
N ASP A 125 -9.37 3.58 32.16
CA ASP A 125 -10.08 3.50 33.43
C ASP A 125 -11.59 3.80 33.34
N GLY A 126 -12.28 3.15 32.40
CA GLY A 126 -13.72 3.33 32.18
C GLY A 126 -14.08 4.66 31.49
N ARG A 127 -13.10 5.41 30.99
CA ARG A 127 -13.27 6.56 30.11
C ARG A 127 -12.72 6.26 28.73
N PHE A 128 -13.12 7.07 27.76
CA PHE A 128 -12.72 6.93 26.35
C PHE A 128 -12.02 8.19 25.89
N LEU A 129 -10.73 8.07 25.57
CA LEU A 129 -9.97 9.10 24.90
C LEU A 129 -10.17 8.92 23.38
N CYS A 130 -10.82 9.90 22.74
CA CYS A 130 -11.30 9.78 21.37
C CYS A 130 -10.61 10.83 20.49
N ALA A 131 -10.03 10.41 19.35
CA ALA A 131 -9.52 11.38 18.40
C ALA A 131 -10.67 12.18 17.76
N GLN A 132 -10.41 13.45 17.45
CA GLN A 132 -11.34 14.34 16.72
C GLN A 132 -11.59 13.90 15.27
N GLY A 133 -10.75 13.02 14.73
CA GLY A 133 -10.80 12.49 13.38
C GLY A 133 -9.40 12.23 12.83
N GLU A 134 -9.29 11.64 11.64
CA GLU A 134 -8.00 11.31 11.04
C GLU A 134 -7.16 12.57 10.75
N GLY A 135 -7.76 13.62 10.17
CA GLY A 135 -7.03 14.87 9.87
C GLY A 135 -6.37 15.49 11.10
N PRO A 136 -7.10 15.79 12.19
CA PRO A 136 -6.51 16.25 13.45
C PRO A 136 -5.42 15.32 13.99
N TYR A 137 -5.67 14.00 13.97
CA TYR A 137 -4.71 13.00 14.43
C TYR A 137 -3.40 13.00 13.62
N GLN A 138 -3.47 13.29 12.32
CA GLN A 138 -2.31 13.36 11.43
C GLN A 138 -1.45 14.61 11.62
N ARG A 139 -1.87 15.59 12.42
CA ARG A 139 -1.02 16.75 12.75
C ARG A 139 0.23 16.36 13.54
N ARG A 140 0.19 15.25 14.28
CA ARG A 140 1.37 14.72 15.00
C ARG A 140 2.57 14.41 14.11
N LEU A 141 2.37 14.22 12.79
CA LEU A 141 3.43 13.99 11.81
C LEU A 141 3.66 15.18 10.87
N ALA A 142 3.02 16.35 11.12
CA ALA A 142 3.11 17.49 10.21
C ALA A 142 4.55 17.98 10.01
N ASN A 143 5.31 18.12 11.09
CA ASN A 143 6.70 18.58 11.03
C ASN A 143 7.61 17.59 10.27
N PHE A 144 7.38 16.28 10.40
CA PHE A 144 8.05 15.27 9.59
C PHE A 144 7.70 15.41 8.10
N ARG A 145 6.43 15.65 7.75
CA ARG A 145 6.02 15.85 6.35
C ARG A 145 6.66 17.09 5.73
N ASP A 146 6.75 18.18 6.49
CA ASP A 146 7.40 19.42 6.06
C ASP A 146 8.90 19.20 5.84
N PHE A 147 9.57 18.50 6.77
CA PHE A 147 10.95 18.06 6.60
C PHE A 147 11.13 17.19 5.36
N TYR A 148 10.29 16.16 5.18
CA TYR A 148 10.39 15.22 4.07
C TYR A 148 10.28 15.95 2.73
N ARG A 149 9.32 16.88 2.61
CA ARG A 149 9.15 17.73 1.43
C ARG A 149 10.37 18.64 1.21
N ALA A 150 10.88 19.27 2.26
CA ALA A 150 12.06 20.15 2.16
C ALA A 150 13.33 19.37 1.76
N PHE A 151 13.45 18.13 2.21
CA PHE A 151 14.60 17.28 1.95
C PHE A 151 14.53 16.63 0.55
N THR A 152 13.43 15.94 0.25
CA THR A 152 13.28 15.13 -0.98
C THR A 152 12.73 15.93 -2.17
N GLY A 153 11.98 17.01 -1.92
CA GLY A 153 11.18 17.71 -2.92
C GLY A 153 9.78 17.14 -3.10
N ASP A 154 9.52 15.91 -2.62
CA ASP A 154 8.27 15.20 -2.78
C ASP A 154 7.36 15.32 -1.55
N PRO A 155 6.02 15.30 -1.72
CA PRO A 155 5.12 15.24 -0.58
C PRO A 155 5.23 13.90 0.15
N TYR A 156 5.20 13.93 1.48
CA TYR A 156 4.95 12.73 2.27
C TYR A 156 3.43 12.51 2.45
N PRO A 157 2.91 11.29 2.29
CA PRO A 157 1.47 11.02 2.38
C PRO A 157 0.85 11.40 3.73
N GLU A 158 -0.34 12.01 3.69
CA GLU A 158 -1.05 12.45 4.91
C GLU A 158 -1.91 11.34 5.52
N ALA A 159 -2.71 10.65 4.72
CA ALA A 159 -3.60 9.59 5.19
C ALA A 159 -2.82 8.36 5.67
N ARG A 160 -3.22 7.76 6.80
CA ARG A 160 -2.52 6.62 7.43
C ARG A 160 -2.30 5.47 6.47
N ALA A 161 -3.35 5.13 5.72
CA ALA A 161 -3.34 4.03 4.77
C ALA A 161 -2.32 4.21 3.64
N GLY A 162 -1.95 5.45 3.32
CA GLY A 162 -0.98 5.79 2.28
C GLY A 162 0.42 6.12 2.79
N GLN A 163 0.71 6.02 4.09
CA GLN A 163 2.01 6.42 4.67
C GLN A 163 3.13 5.40 4.40
N PHE A 164 3.48 5.30 3.12
CA PHE A 164 4.68 4.63 2.63
C PHE A 164 5.30 5.44 1.48
N THR A 165 6.54 5.12 1.15
CA THR A 165 7.27 5.73 0.01
C THR A 165 8.00 4.63 -0.76
N ILE A 166 8.16 4.81 -2.07
CA ILE A 166 8.88 3.89 -2.94
C ILE A 166 10.05 4.61 -3.59
N HIS A 167 11.23 4.01 -3.48
CA HIS A 167 12.48 4.53 -4.03
C HIS A 167 13.11 3.44 -4.90
N THR A 168 13.32 3.70 -6.18
CA THR A 168 13.93 2.76 -7.12
C THR A 168 15.29 3.26 -7.61
N PHE A 169 16.29 2.40 -7.52
CA PHE A 169 17.68 2.65 -7.91
C PHE A 169 18.08 1.60 -8.95
N ASP A 170 17.55 1.73 -10.17
CA ASP A 170 17.67 0.71 -11.22
C ASP A 170 19.11 0.40 -11.60
N GLU A 171 19.97 1.42 -11.61
CA GLU A 171 21.41 1.29 -11.83
C GLU A 171 22.14 0.51 -10.72
N LEU A 172 21.55 0.41 -9.53
CA LEU A 172 22.02 -0.45 -8.44
C LEU A 172 21.24 -1.76 -8.36
N GLY A 173 20.10 -1.88 -9.05
CA GLY A 173 19.18 -3.01 -8.90
C GLY A 173 18.60 -3.11 -7.49
N VAL A 174 18.29 -1.97 -6.84
CA VAL A 174 17.68 -1.91 -5.51
C VAL A 174 16.40 -1.07 -5.55
N ALA A 175 15.34 -1.57 -4.94
CA ALA A 175 14.15 -0.80 -4.61
C ALA A 175 13.89 -0.86 -3.11
N ILE A 176 13.47 0.27 -2.53
CA ILE A 176 13.24 0.44 -1.10
C ILE A 176 11.83 0.96 -0.87
N ALA A 177 11.06 0.23 -0.04
CA ALA A 177 9.83 0.72 0.54
C ALA A 177 10.10 1.32 1.93
N GLY A 178 9.92 2.62 2.08
CA GLY A 178 9.90 3.27 3.39
C GLY A 178 8.50 3.18 3.98
N LEU A 179 8.35 2.47 5.10
CA LEU A 179 7.08 2.18 5.77
C LEU A 179 6.99 2.94 7.09
N ASN A 180 5.88 3.65 7.31
CA ASN A 180 5.63 4.30 8.60
C ASN A 180 5.26 3.28 9.68
N SER A 181 6.20 2.98 10.59
CA SER A 181 5.91 2.16 11.78
C SER A 181 5.26 2.93 12.93
N CYS A 182 4.98 4.21 12.75
CA CYS A 182 4.33 5.07 13.74
C CYS A 182 2.81 5.16 13.51
N ASP A 183 2.23 4.18 12.81
CA ASP A 183 0.79 4.05 12.70
C ASP A 183 0.22 3.79 14.10
N LEU A 184 -0.73 4.61 14.53
CA LEU A 184 -1.29 4.59 15.89
C LEU A 184 -0.33 4.93 17.04
N VAL A 185 0.91 5.32 16.76
CA VAL A 185 1.81 5.83 17.80
C VAL A 185 1.39 7.25 18.17
N ASP A 186 1.13 7.45 19.46
CA ASP A 186 0.63 8.69 20.06
C ASP A 186 0.97 8.80 21.55
N HIS A 187 0.42 9.83 22.21
CA HIS A 187 0.75 10.17 23.58
C HIS A 187 0.38 9.11 24.63
N GLU A 188 -0.47 8.15 24.27
CA GLU A 188 -0.87 7.04 25.13
C GLU A 188 -0.40 5.67 24.58
N ARG A 189 -0.04 5.60 23.29
CA ARG A 189 0.33 4.36 22.59
C ARG A 189 1.72 4.48 22.00
N PHE A 190 2.65 3.71 22.54
CA PHE A 190 4.06 3.70 22.13
C PHE A 190 4.35 2.65 21.05
N ARG A 191 3.67 1.50 21.13
CA ARG A 191 3.93 0.33 20.29
C ARG A 191 3.80 0.62 18.79
N GLY A 192 4.88 0.36 18.05
CA GLY A 192 4.93 0.51 16.61
C GLY A 192 3.97 -0.39 15.83
N ARG A 193 3.34 0.17 14.80
CA ARG A 193 2.52 -0.55 13.81
C ARG A 193 2.74 0.08 12.43
N ILE A 194 2.63 -0.75 11.40
CA ILE A 194 2.54 -0.28 10.02
C ILE A 194 1.12 -0.55 9.53
N HIS A 195 0.49 0.45 8.91
CA HIS A 195 -0.87 0.32 8.40
C HIS A 195 -0.93 -0.82 7.36
N PRO A 196 -1.89 -1.77 7.45
CA PRO A 196 -1.99 -2.92 6.54
C PRO A 196 -2.02 -2.55 5.05
N THR A 197 -2.80 -1.53 4.68
CA THR A 197 -2.87 -1.02 3.31
C THR A 197 -1.51 -0.51 2.80
N ALA A 198 -0.72 0.16 3.64
CA ALA A 198 0.59 0.66 3.25
C ALA A 198 1.57 -0.49 2.96
N ILE A 199 1.52 -1.58 3.75
CA ILE A 199 2.32 -2.79 3.49
C ILE A 199 1.90 -3.43 2.17
N ALA A 200 0.59 -3.60 1.96
CA ALA A 200 0.05 -4.25 0.77
C ALA A 200 0.41 -3.47 -0.50
N ASP A 201 0.15 -2.16 -0.51
CA ASP A 201 0.43 -1.30 -1.66
C ASP A 201 1.92 -1.22 -1.97
N ALA A 202 2.78 -1.10 -0.96
CA ALA A 202 4.23 -1.08 -1.16
C ALA A 202 4.74 -2.40 -1.72
N ALA A 203 4.26 -3.53 -1.19
CA ALA A 203 4.61 -4.85 -1.68
C ALA A 203 4.17 -5.08 -3.13
N ASP A 204 2.96 -4.64 -3.48
CA ASP A 204 2.40 -4.76 -4.82
C ASP A 204 3.16 -3.91 -5.84
N GLN A 205 3.54 -2.67 -5.48
CA GLN A 205 4.36 -1.81 -6.33
C GLN A 205 5.77 -2.40 -6.58
N LEU A 206 6.34 -3.10 -5.59
CA LEU A 206 7.64 -3.74 -5.73
C LEU A 206 7.59 -5.19 -6.23
N ALA A 207 6.42 -5.79 -6.39
CA ALA A 207 6.28 -7.20 -6.71
C ALA A 207 6.99 -7.60 -8.03
N GLY A 208 6.96 -6.70 -9.02
CA GLY A 208 7.61 -6.88 -10.33
C GLY A 208 9.08 -6.44 -10.40
N TYR A 209 9.64 -5.85 -9.35
CA TYR A 209 11.00 -5.31 -9.39
C TYR A 209 12.04 -6.45 -9.52
N PRO A 210 12.94 -6.41 -10.50
CA PRO A 210 13.84 -7.53 -10.82
C PRO A 210 15.08 -7.62 -9.93
N GLY A 211 15.32 -6.64 -9.06
CA GLY A 211 16.47 -6.56 -8.15
C GLY A 211 16.11 -6.78 -6.68
N TYR A 212 16.95 -6.27 -5.78
CA TYR A 212 16.72 -6.32 -4.34
C TYR A 212 15.53 -5.44 -3.95
N ARG A 213 14.66 -5.97 -3.10
CA ARG A 213 13.49 -5.26 -2.55
C ARG A 213 13.65 -5.17 -1.05
N LEU A 214 13.85 -3.96 -0.55
CA LEU A 214 14.08 -3.68 0.85
C LEU A 214 12.84 -3.04 1.46
N ALA A 215 12.52 -3.41 2.70
CA ALA A 215 11.56 -2.69 3.53
C ALA A 215 12.32 -1.92 4.62
N VAL A 216 11.93 -0.68 4.89
CA VAL A 216 12.55 0.15 5.93
C VAL A 216 11.47 0.69 6.83
N TRP A 217 11.64 0.56 8.14
CA TRP A 217 10.77 1.16 9.16
C TRP A 217 11.60 1.46 10.42
N HIS A 218 10.98 1.98 11.49
CA HIS A 218 11.71 2.34 12.71
C HIS A 218 11.70 1.28 13.81
N HIS A 219 10.53 0.96 14.38
CA HIS A 219 10.39 0.10 15.55
C HIS A 219 10.98 -1.31 15.33
N ASP A 220 11.70 -1.84 16.31
CA ASP A 220 12.41 -3.11 16.17
C ASP A 220 11.54 -4.35 16.48
N LEU A 221 12.17 -5.49 16.72
CA LEU A 221 11.50 -6.76 17.03
C LEU A 221 11.68 -7.20 18.50
N ASN A 222 11.97 -6.28 19.43
CA ASN A 222 12.29 -6.63 20.82
C ASN A 222 11.13 -7.22 21.64
N TRP A 223 9.91 -7.29 21.09
CA TRP A 223 8.80 -8.03 21.70
C TRP A 223 9.15 -9.49 22.05
N ARG A 224 10.21 -10.06 21.46
CA ARG A 224 10.75 -11.38 21.83
C ARG A 224 11.11 -11.50 23.31
N GLN A 225 11.41 -10.39 23.98
CA GLN A 225 11.76 -10.35 25.40
C GLN A 225 10.57 -9.92 26.27
N ASP A 226 9.66 -9.11 25.72
CA ASP A 226 8.49 -8.58 26.42
C ASP A 226 7.33 -8.29 25.44
N PRO A 227 6.18 -8.98 25.52
CA PRO A 227 5.03 -8.73 24.66
C PRO A 227 4.48 -7.30 24.72
N ASP A 228 4.70 -6.56 25.82
CA ASP A 228 4.25 -5.18 25.98
C ASP A 228 5.34 -4.15 25.58
N ALA A 229 6.46 -4.63 25.03
CA ALA A 229 7.56 -3.78 24.59
C ALA A 229 7.13 -2.75 23.53
N ASP A 230 7.78 -1.60 23.61
CA ASP A 230 7.89 -0.62 22.53
C ASP A 230 8.68 -1.24 21.38
N ALA A 231 7.96 -1.89 20.46
CA ALA A 231 8.49 -2.66 19.35
C ALA A 231 7.41 -2.78 18.26
N LEU A 232 7.80 -3.21 17.06
CA LEU A 232 6.87 -3.46 15.97
C LEU A 232 5.89 -4.59 16.32
N ALA A 233 4.60 -4.33 16.19
CA ALA A 233 3.56 -5.32 16.40
C ALA A 233 3.75 -6.56 15.50
N ALA A 234 3.59 -7.74 16.09
CA ALA A 234 3.79 -9.03 15.41
C ALA A 234 2.94 -9.18 14.13
N ASP A 235 1.74 -8.58 14.08
CA ASP A 235 0.88 -8.65 12.91
C ASP A 235 1.41 -7.81 11.74
N SER A 236 2.04 -6.66 11.99
CA SER A 236 2.73 -5.91 10.94
C SER A 236 3.93 -6.71 10.42
N LEU A 237 4.70 -7.35 11.29
CA LEU A 237 5.80 -8.23 10.86
C LEU A 237 5.32 -9.43 10.03
N ARG A 238 4.24 -10.11 10.47
CA ARG A 238 3.59 -11.19 9.71
C ARG A 238 3.19 -10.73 8.31
N GLN A 239 2.57 -9.55 8.22
CA GLN A 239 2.14 -9.01 6.93
C GLN A 239 3.31 -8.66 6.02
N VAL A 240 4.36 -8.00 6.50
CA VAL A 240 5.53 -7.64 5.67
C VAL A 240 6.31 -8.89 5.25
N SER A 241 6.47 -9.87 6.14
CA SER A 241 7.27 -11.08 5.87
C SER A 241 6.65 -12.07 4.88
N GLN A 242 5.34 -11.99 4.65
CA GLN A 242 4.63 -12.79 3.64
C GLN A 242 4.70 -12.20 2.21
N ARG A 243 5.47 -11.11 2.02
CA ARG A 243 5.48 -10.29 0.81
C ARG A 243 6.82 -10.32 0.10
N THR A 244 7.00 -9.41 -0.85
CA THR A 244 8.05 -9.40 -1.88
C THR A 244 9.43 -8.93 -1.41
N PHE A 245 9.69 -8.82 -0.11
CA PHE A 245 10.92 -8.21 0.42
C PHE A 245 12.03 -9.23 0.66
N ASN A 246 13.25 -8.88 0.26
CA ASN A 246 14.47 -9.69 0.46
C ASN A 246 15.11 -9.43 1.82
N LEU A 247 15.02 -8.22 2.33
CA LEU A 247 15.67 -7.78 3.55
C LEU A 247 14.89 -6.57 4.12
N ALA A 248 14.88 -6.44 5.43
CA ALA A 248 14.35 -5.28 6.10
C ALA A 248 15.36 -4.57 6.98
N LEU A 249 15.23 -3.26 7.12
CA LEU A 249 16.09 -2.40 7.93
C LEU A 249 15.25 -1.66 8.98
N CYS A 250 15.68 -1.68 10.24
CA CYS A 250 15.03 -0.96 11.33
C CYS A 250 16.01 -0.32 12.35
N GLY A 251 15.47 0.30 13.40
CA GLY A 251 16.19 1.08 14.41
C GLY A 251 15.67 0.86 15.84
N HIS A 252 15.41 1.94 16.58
CA HIS A 252 14.64 2.04 17.84
C HIS A 252 15.36 1.61 19.13
N THR A 253 15.93 0.40 19.20
CA THR A 253 16.43 -0.10 20.51
C THR A 253 17.91 0.13 20.74
N HIS A 254 18.50 0.97 19.89
CA HIS A 254 19.85 1.49 19.98
C HIS A 254 20.96 0.41 20.02
N ARG A 255 20.61 -0.87 19.80
CA ARG A 255 21.51 -2.03 19.80
C ARG A 255 21.69 -2.55 18.38
N PRO A 256 22.93 -2.81 17.92
CA PRO A 256 23.13 -3.55 16.69
C PRO A 256 22.65 -4.98 16.91
N ALA A 257 21.51 -5.33 16.34
CA ALA A 257 20.94 -6.66 16.40
C ALA A 257 20.85 -7.22 14.97
N ALA A 258 21.64 -8.26 14.72
CA ALA A 258 21.36 -9.19 13.64
C ALA A 258 20.21 -10.08 14.12
N ASN A 259 18.99 -9.86 13.63
CA ASN A 259 17.94 -10.86 13.81
C ASN A 259 18.16 -11.97 12.79
N ASP A 260 19.34 -12.61 12.81
CA ASP A 260 19.51 -13.89 12.14
C ASP A 260 18.86 -14.95 13.03
N ALA A 261 17.58 -15.17 12.77
CA ALA A 261 16.95 -16.42 13.08
C ALA A 261 16.16 -16.78 11.84
N ALA A 262 16.72 -17.68 11.03
CA ALA A 262 15.89 -18.63 10.33
C ALA A 262 14.75 -19.06 11.27
N ALA A 263 13.53 -18.63 10.92
CA ALA A 263 12.28 -18.69 11.68
C ALA A 263 12.09 -17.69 12.85
N ILE A 264 11.66 -16.47 12.52
CA ILE A 264 10.75 -15.73 13.43
C ILE A 264 9.38 -16.40 13.32
N GLN A 265 9.08 -17.42 14.13
CA GLN A 265 7.79 -18.13 14.07
C GLN A 265 7.43 -18.68 12.66
N GLY A 266 8.42 -19.08 11.85
CA GLY A 266 8.22 -19.56 10.47
C GLY A 266 8.13 -18.47 9.39
N LEU A 267 8.42 -17.21 9.73
CA LEU A 267 8.45 -16.07 8.78
C LEU A 267 9.84 -15.91 8.15
N SER A 268 9.89 -15.67 6.84
CA SER A 268 11.10 -15.78 6.01
C SER A 268 11.84 -14.46 5.71
N LEU A 269 11.60 -13.37 6.46
CA LEU A 269 12.19 -12.05 6.18
C LEU A 269 13.35 -11.73 7.15
N PRO A 270 14.61 -11.63 6.69
CA PRO A 270 15.71 -11.16 7.52
C PRO A 270 15.56 -9.66 7.83
N VAL A 271 15.89 -9.26 9.07
CA VAL A 271 15.78 -7.87 9.55
C VAL A 271 17.10 -7.45 10.20
N VAL A 272 17.65 -6.31 9.76
CA VAL A 272 18.87 -5.70 10.30
C VAL A 272 18.50 -4.44 11.07
N ALA A 273 18.83 -4.40 12.36
CA ALA A 273 18.69 -3.19 13.17
C ALA A 273 20.00 -2.39 13.17
N ALA A 274 19.91 -1.08 12.92
CA ALA A 274 20.97 -0.15 13.28
C ALA A 274 20.84 0.19 14.77
N GLY A 275 21.96 0.39 15.45
CA GLY A 275 21.92 1.05 16.75
C GLY A 275 21.80 2.56 16.58
N SER A 276 22.03 3.30 17.67
CA SER A 276 21.94 4.75 17.62
C SER A 276 23.24 5.39 17.18
N LEU A 277 23.13 6.33 16.25
CA LEU A 277 24.26 7.17 15.87
C LEU A 277 24.60 8.20 16.95
N CYS A 278 23.62 8.66 17.74
CA CYS A 278 23.75 9.90 18.52
C CYS A 278 23.21 9.85 19.94
N ALA A 279 22.24 8.98 20.24
CA ALA A 279 21.54 8.95 21.52
C ALA A 279 22.51 8.83 22.70
N GLY A 280 22.25 9.64 23.73
CA GLY A 280 22.99 9.64 24.98
C GLY A 280 22.78 8.38 25.82
N PRO A 281 23.62 8.17 26.84
CA PRO A 281 23.64 6.94 27.63
C PRO A 281 22.32 6.65 28.34
N ARG A 282 21.52 7.67 28.70
CA ARG A 282 20.22 7.42 29.38
C ARG A 282 19.19 6.74 28.50
N GLN A 283 19.16 7.07 27.20
CA GLN A 283 18.20 6.46 26.25
C GLN A 283 18.77 5.19 25.58
N ARG A 284 20.09 5.13 25.40
CA ARG A 284 20.77 3.97 24.81
C ARG A 284 21.01 2.83 25.82
N GLY A 285 21.12 3.16 27.09
CA GLY A 285 21.71 2.31 28.12
C GLY A 285 23.23 2.47 28.14
N GLU A 286 23.80 2.67 29.33
CA GLU A 286 25.22 3.02 29.50
C GLU A 286 26.18 2.04 28.81
N SER A 287 25.83 0.75 28.75
CA SER A 287 26.66 -0.34 28.21
C SER A 287 26.49 -0.63 26.71
N VAL A 288 25.61 0.07 26.00
CA VAL A 288 25.30 -0.21 24.58
C VAL A 288 26.00 0.79 23.68
N PRO A 289 27.09 0.52 22.96
CA PRO A 289 27.81 1.58 22.22
C PRO A 289 26.95 2.25 21.13
N ARG A 290 27.32 3.46 20.70
CA ARG A 290 26.78 4.03 19.45
C ARG A 290 27.17 3.11 18.30
N SER A 291 26.29 2.93 17.33
CA SER A 291 26.59 2.07 16.18
C SER A 291 25.90 2.50 14.90
N TYR A 292 26.51 2.12 13.78
CA TYR A 292 25.89 2.16 12.47
C TYR A 292 26.36 0.98 11.63
N ASN A 293 25.66 0.72 10.52
CA ASN A 293 25.94 -0.41 9.65
C ASN A 293 26.38 0.02 8.25
N ILE A 294 27.29 -0.74 7.64
CA ILE A 294 27.44 -0.81 6.18
C ILE A 294 26.91 -2.16 5.71
N ILE A 295 26.01 -2.15 4.74
CA ILE A 295 25.39 -3.37 4.21
C ILE A 295 25.81 -3.54 2.75
N GLU A 296 26.57 -4.60 2.47
CA GLU A 296 26.88 -5.02 1.11
C GLU A 296 25.88 -6.09 0.65
N LEU A 297 25.09 -5.78 -0.38
CA LEU A 297 24.21 -6.73 -1.05
C LEU A 297 24.94 -7.35 -2.23
N ARG A 298 25.05 -8.68 -2.24
CA ARG A 298 25.68 -9.43 -3.32
C ARG A 298 25.03 -10.80 -3.47
N ASP A 299 24.56 -11.11 -4.68
CA ASP A 299 23.78 -12.32 -4.97
C ASP A 299 22.63 -12.50 -3.95
N GLU A 300 22.64 -13.56 -3.15
CA GLU A 300 21.63 -13.84 -2.11
C GLU A 300 22.13 -13.53 -0.69
N THR A 301 23.22 -12.76 -0.58
CA THR A 301 23.88 -12.46 0.69
C THR A 301 23.83 -10.97 0.99
N ALA A 302 23.40 -10.64 2.20
CA ALA A 302 23.56 -9.31 2.77
C ALA A 302 24.66 -9.39 3.83
N ARG A 303 25.84 -8.84 3.53
CA ARG A 303 26.94 -8.73 4.49
C ARG A 303 26.80 -7.43 5.26
N VAL A 304 26.76 -7.51 6.58
CA VAL A 304 26.58 -6.35 7.46
C VAL A 304 27.87 -6.11 8.24
N PHE A 305 28.55 -5.01 7.96
CA PHE A 305 29.67 -4.51 8.74
C PHE A 305 29.14 -3.58 9.82
N VAL A 306 29.48 -3.84 11.08
CA VAL A 306 29.01 -3.03 12.20
C VAL A 306 30.15 -2.17 12.72
N ARG A 307 29.88 -0.88 12.86
CA ARG A 307 30.81 0.13 13.37
C ARG A 307 30.30 0.60 14.70
N VAL A 308 31.19 0.68 15.69
CA VAL A 308 30.83 1.09 17.06
C VAL A 308 31.67 2.25 17.53
N LYS A 309 31.10 3.02 18.45
CA LYS A 309 31.76 4.10 19.16
C LYS A 309 31.30 4.07 20.62
N ASP A 310 32.22 3.66 21.49
CA ASP A 310 31.93 3.37 22.90
C ASP A 310 31.59 4.65 23.68
N GLU A 311 32.36 5.72 23.45
CA GLU A 311 32.19 7.03 24.10
C GLU A 311 32.10 8.17 23.08
N ARG A 312 31.64 9.34 23.49
CA ARG A 312 31.53 10.52 22.61
C ARG A 312 32.86 10.93 21.97
N HIS A 313 33.97 10.85 22.70
CA HIS A 313 35.26 11.33 22.22
C HIS A 313 36.14 10.24 21.61
N THR A 314 35.73 8.98 21.67
CA THR A 314 36.45 7.88 21.03
C THR A 314 36.21 7.86 19.51
N PRO A 315 37.20 7.45 18.70
CA PRO A 315 36.96 7.22 17.28
C PRO A 315 35.99 6.05 17.07
N TRP A 316 35.34 6.04 15.92
CA TRP A 316 34.63 4.85 15.45
C TRP A 316 35.63 3.72 15.17
N ARG A 317 35.17 2.48 15.35
CA ARG A 317 35.97 1.29 15.10
C ARG A 317 35.13 0.12 14.57
N PRO A 318 35.73 -0.88 13.91
CA PRO A 318 35.04 -2.12 13.60
C PRO A 318 34.58 -2.86 14.87
N ASP A 319 33.37 -3.41 14.86
CA ASP A 319 32.87 -4.25 15.95
C ASP A 319 33.22 -5.74 15.74
N ALA A 320 34.44 -6.13 16.08
CA ALA A 320 34.98 -7.46 15.85
C ALA A 320 34.46 -8.54 16.83
N ARG A 321 33.13 -8.66 16.97
CA ARG A 321 32.48 -9.61 17.90
C ARG A 321 31.78 -10.79 17.22
N TYR A 322 31.69 -10.79 15.88
CA TYR A 322 30.92 -11.79 15.14
C TYR A 322 31.79 -13.01 14.83
N ARG A 323 31.43 -14.17 15.38
CA ARG A 323 32.20 -15.40 15.19
C ARG A 323 31.80 -16.10 13.88
N ALA A 324 32.76 -16.30 12.98
CA ALA A 324 32.56 -17.02 11.73
C ALA A 324 32.67 -18.55 11.91
N ALA A 325 32.29 -19.32 10.88
CA ALA A 325 32.31 -20.78 10.89
C ALA A 325 33.72 -21.38 11.08
N ASP A 326 34.76 -20.65 10.71
CA ASP A 326 36.17 -20.99 10.95
C ASP A 326 36.63 -20.70 12.39
N GLY A 327 35.73 -20.16 13.24
CA GLY A 327 36.01 -19.81 14.62
C GLY A 327 36.64 -18.43 14.81
N ALA A 328 37.01 -17.72 13.74
CA ALA A 328 37.60 -16.39 13.81
C ALA A 328 36.54 -15.32 14.12
N PHE A 329 36.94 -14.28 14.85
CA PHE A 329 36.12 -13.11 15.07
C PHE A 329 36.26 -12.14 13.89
N ARG A 330 35.13 -11.61 13.43
CA ARG A 330 35.01 -10.69 12.32
C ARG A 330 34.19 -9.48 12.75
N HIS A 331 34.42 -8.37 12.05
CA HIS A 331 33.65 -7.12 12.18
C HIS A 331 32.42 -7.07 11.28
N PHE A 332 32.02 -8.21 10.75
CA PHE A 332 30.84 -8.37 9.92
C PHE A 332 30.20 -9.74 10.12
N TYR A 333 28.94 -9.84 9.74
CA TYR A 333 28.19 -11.09 9.62
C TYR A 333 27.42 -11.13 8.30
N ASP A 334 27.08 -12.32 7.83
CA ASP A 334 26.37 -12.53 6.57
C ASP A 334 24.97 -13.05 6.85
N LEU A 335 23.96 -12.46 6.21
CA LEU A 335 22.58 -12.93 6.20
C LEU A 335 22.25 -13.54 4.84
N THR A 336 21.56 -14.67 4.84
CA THR A 336 20.99 -15.22 3.61
C THR A 336 19.65 -14.56 3.34
N MET A 337 19.56 -13.82 2.24
CA MET A 337 18.29 -13.25 1.78
C MET A 337 17.48 -14.33 1.07
N PRO A 338 16.18 -14.48 1.38
CA PRO A 338 15.32 -15.40 0.65
C PRO A 338 15.32 -15.05 -0.84
N ARG A 339 15.31 -16.10 -1.68
CA ARG A 339 14.86 -15.99 -3.05
C ARG A 339 13.38 -15.68 -3.04
N VAL A 340 13.06 -14.40 -2.99
CA VAL A 340 11.72 -13.95 -3.31
C VAL A 340 11.59 -14.12 -4.82
N ALA A 341 11.07 -15.27 -5.26
CA ALA A 341 10.55 -15.38 -6.61
C ALA A 341 9.64 -14.16 -6.80
N PRO A 342 9.78 -13.35 -7.86
CA PRO A 342 8.90 -12.22 -8.06
C PRO A 342 7.46 -12.76 -7.91
N GLN A 343 6.79 -12.40 -6.80
CA GLN A 343 5.35 -12.58 -6.73
C GLN A 343 4.91 -11.82 -7.95
N ARG A 344 4.32 -12.55 -8.90
CA ARG A 344 3.76 -11.94 -10.08
C ARG A 344 2.81 -10.87 -9.53
N ALA A 345 3.19 -9.58 -9.59
CA ALA A 345 2.25 -8.52 -9.90
C ALA A 345 1.47 -9.12 -11.05
N GLY A 346 0.23 -9.57 -10.79
CA GLY A 346 -0.35 -10.69 -11.53
C GLY A 346 -0.01 -10.56 -13.01
N PRO A 347 0.71 -11.56 -13.56
CA PRO A 347 1.91 -11.38 -14.39
C PRO A 347 1.89 -10.08 -15.20
N ALA A 348 2.99 -9.31 -15.20
CA ALA A 348 3.28 -8.46 -16.36
C ALA A 348 3.08 -9.37 -17.57
N PRO A 349 2.06 -9.11 -18.39
CA PRO A 349 1.53 -10.20 -19.17
C PRO A 349 2.62 -10.65 -20.12
N THR A 350 2.97 -11.94 -20.01
CA THR A 350 3.80 -12.57 -21.02
C THR A 350 3.04 -12.37 -22.32
N PRO A 351 3.70 -11.90 -23.40
CA PRO A 351 3.02 -11.73 -24.67
C PRO A 351 2.26 -13.02 -24.98
N HIS A 352 0.94 -12.93 -25.12
CA HIS A 352 0.14 -14.14 -25.32
C HIS A 352 0.64 -14.85 -26.59
N ASP A 353 0.70 -16.18 -26.52
CA ASP A 353 0.92 -17.00 -27.71
C ASP A 353 -0.12 -16.63 -28.76
N VAL A 354 0.31 -16.41 -30.01
CA VAL A 354 -0.58 -16.15 -31.15
C VAL A 354 -1.60 -17.27 -31.36
N ASN A 355 -1.32 -18.47 -30.85
CA ASN A 355 -2.21 -19.63 -30.92
C ASN A 355 -3.14 -19.77 -29.70
N ALA A 356 -2.98 -18.93 -28.67
CA ALA A 356 -3.88 -18.93 -27.50
C ALA A 356 -5.20 -18.20 -27.81
N PRO A 357 -6.29 -18.51 -27.09
CA PRO A 357 -7.54 -17.75 -27.22
C PRO A 357 -7.32 -16.27 -26.87
N ASN A 358 -7.95 -15.39 -27.66
CA ASN A 358 -7.88 -13.95 -27.48
C ASN A 358 -8.38 -13.56 -26.07
N PRO A 359 -7.53 -12.95 -25.21
CA PRO A 359 -7.89 -12.64 -23.82
C PRO A 359 -8.74 -11.36 -23.69
N PHE A 360 -8.91 -10.61 -24.77
CA PHE A 360 -9.62 -9.33 -24.78
C PHE A 360 -11.10 -9.51 -25.12
N GLN A 361 -11.94 -8.60 -24.60
CA GLN A 361 -13.38 -8.65 -24.79
C GLN A 361 -13.90 -7.31 -25.30
N GLU A 362 -14.58 -7.33 -26.46
CA GLU A 362 -15.01 -6.11 -27.15
C GLU A 362 -16.34 -5.52 -26.64
N ALA A 363 -17.07 -6.28 -25.82
CA ALA A 363 -18.35 -5.89 -25.22
C ALA A 363 -18.71 -6.74 -23.99
N GLY A 364 -19.50 -6.16 -23.08
CA GLY A 364 -20.06 -6.88 -21.94
C GLY A 364 -19.13 -6.96 -20.72
N THR A 365 -19.62 -7.62 -19.68
CA THR A 365 -18.94 -7.73 -18.38
C THR A 365 -17.79 -8.72 -18.44
N LEU A 366 -16.60 -8.31 -17.97
CA LEU A 366 -15.45 -9.20 -17.85
C LEU A 366 -15.66 -10.16 -16.67
N PRO A 367 -15.57 -11.49 -16.87
CA PRO A 367 -15.70 -12.46 -15.79
C PRO A 367 -14.60 -12.25 -14.73
N PRO A 368 -14.78 -12.73 -13.47
CA PRO A 368 -13.80 -12.55 -12.40
C PRO A 368 -12.39 -13.04 -12.77
N THR A 369 -12.31 -14.08 -13.62
CA THR A 369 -11.08 -14.72 -14.07
C THR A 369 -10.43 -14.07 -15.29
N ALA A 370 -11.02 -13.01 -15.86
CA ALA A 370 -10.49 -12.36 -17.04
C ALA A 370 -9.10 -11.74 -16.77
N SER A 371 -8.08 -12.23 -17.47
CA SER A 371 -6.71 -11.71 -17.41
C SER A 371 -6.59 -10.27 -17.93
N SER A 372 -7.53 -9.85 -18.79
CA SER A 372 -7.61 -8.51 -19.36
C SER A 372 -8.35 -7.50 -18.47
N TYR A 373 -8.79 -7.88 -17.26
CA TYR A 373 -9.23 -6.89 -16.29
C TYR A 373 -8.05 -6.25 -15.58
N VAL A 374 -8.04 -4.93 -15.53
CA VAL A 374 -7.04 -4.15 -14.81
C VAL A 374 -7.67 -3.54 -13.56
N PRO A 375 -7.23 -3.93 -12.36
CA PRO A 375 -7.67 -3.31 -11.12
C PRO A 375 -7.36 -1.81 -11.08
N ARG A 376 -8.27 -1.03 -10.51
CA ARG A 376 -8.18 0.43 -10.34
C ARG A 376 -8.42 0.82 -8.87
N ALA A 377 -8.27 2.10 -8.55
CA ALA A 377 -8.56 2.62 -7.21
C ALA A 377 -9.97 2.24 -6.72
N CYS A 378 -10.97 2.27 -7.61
CA CYS A 378 -12.35 1.92 -7.30
C CYS A 378 -12.54 0.43 -6.89
N ASP A 379 -11.62 -0.47 -7.27
CA ASP A 379 -11.66 -1.87 -6.83
C ASP A 379 -11.48 -1.97 -5.33
N ARG A 380 -10.45 -1.30 -4.80
CA ARG A 380 -10.17 -1.22 -3.38
C ARG A 380 -11.21 -0.41 -2.64
N GLU A 381 -11.61 0.74 -3.19
CA GLU A 381 -12.64 1.60 -2.60
C GLU A 381 -13.95 0.82 -2.38
N LEU A 382 -14.34 -0.03 -3.34
CA LEU A 382 -15.51 -0.88 -3.18
C LEU A 382 -15.33 -1.92 -2.08
N GLN A 383 -14.16 -2.53 -1.94
CA GLN A 383 -13.89 -3.47 -0.84
C GLN A 383 -13.98 -2.78 0.53
N GLU A 384 -13.38 -1.59 0.65
CA GLU A 384 -13.43 -0.82 1.89
C GLU A 384 -14.86 -0.37 2.20
N ALA A 385 -15.58 0.11 1.20
CA ALA A 385 -16.95 0.57 1.34
C ALA A 385 -17.88 -0.56 1.80
N LEU A 386 -17.71 -1.77 1.27
CA LEU A 386 -18.47 -2.95 1.68
C LEU A 386 -18.31 -3.25 3.18
N THR A 387 -17.20 -2.87 3.82
CA THR A 387 -17.05 -3.05 5.28
C THR A 387 -17.76 -1.97 6.10
N ARG A 388 -17.86 -0.74 5.57
CA ARG A 388 -18.22 0.47 6.34
C ARG A 388 -19.59 1.05 6.05
N HIS A 389 -20.13 0.85 4.85
CA HIS A 389 -21.26 1.62 4.36
C HIS A 389 -22.44 0.72 3.98
N PRO A 390 -23.65 0.94 4.54
CA PRO A 390 -24.82 0.13 4.21
C PRO A 390 -25.34 0.39 2.79
N LEU A 391 -25.10 1.58 2.26
CA LEU A 391 -25.50 2.02 0.92
C LEU A 391 -24.25 2.51 0.18
N ILE A 392 -24.00 1.94 -1.00
CA ILE A 392 -22.84 2.21 -1.83
C ILE A 392 -23.33 2.40 -3.27
N SER A 393 -22.92 3.48 -3.92
CA SER A 393 -23.27 3.75 -5.32
C SER A 393 -22.01 3.77 -6.17
N VAL A 394 -21.89 2.80 -7.08
CA VAL A 394 -20.84 2.74 -8.09
C VAL A 394 -21.35 3.43 -9.35
N PHE A 395 -20.68 4.47 -9.81
CA PHE A 395 -21.13 5.22 -10.99
C PHE A 395 -20.00 5.55 -11.96
N GLY A 396 -20.39 5.82 -13.19
CA GLY A 396 -19.48 6.18 -14.27
C GLY A 396 -20.14 5.99 -15.62
N THR A 397 -19.47 6.49 -16.64
CA THR A 397 -19.93 6.47 -18.03
C THR A 397 -20.25 5.05 -18.52
N PHE A 398 -21.04 4.96 -19.59
CA PHE A 398 -21.32 3.68 -20.23
C PHE A 398 -20.01 2.96 -20.60
N GLN A 399 -19.94 1.66 -20.35
CA GLN A 399 -18.75 0.81 -20.59
C GLN A 399 -17.47 1.21 -19.81
N SER A 400 -17.60 1.96 -18.71
CA SER A 400 -16.48 2.26 -17.80
C SER A 400 -15.97 1.04 -17.01
N GLY A 401 -16.74 -0.05 -16.96
CA GLY A 401 -16.40 -1.29 -16.24
C GLY A 401 -17.13 -1.50 -14.91
N LYS A 402 -18.25 -0.81 -14.65
CA LYS A 402 -19.09 -0.97 -13.45
C LYS A 402 -19.45 -2.42 -13.15
N SER A 403 -20.06 -3.10 -14.11
CA SER A 403 -20.44 -4.50 -13.96
C SER A 403 -19.25 -5.42 -13.72
N SER A 404 -18.08 -5.11 -14.32
CA SER A 404 -16.86 -5.90 -14.14
C SER A 404 -16.28 -5.75 -12.74
N LEU A 405 -16.45 -4.57 -12.14
CA LEU A 405 -16.10 -4.29 -10.75
C LEU A 405 -17.07 -5.02 -9.79
N LEU A 406 -18.39 -4.91 -9.99
CA LEU A 406 -19.39 -5.57 -9.15
C LEU A 406 -19.26 -7.10 -9.17
N VAL A 407 -19.03 -7.70 -10.33
CA VAL A 407 -18.87 -9.16 -10.45
C VAL A 407 -17.64 -9.68 -9.68
N ARG A 408 -16.60 -8.85 -9.48
CA ARG A 408 -15.41 -9.19 -8.69
C ARG A 408 -15.63 -9.07 -7.19
N ALA A 409 -16.50 -8.16 -6.76
CA ALA A 409 -16.93 -8.06 -5.36
C ALA A 409 -17.71 -9.29 -4.88
N ARG A 410 -18.02 -10.25 -5.77
CA ARG A 410 -18.58 -11.58 -5.42
C ARG A 410 -17.56 -12.57 -4.87
N SER A 411 -16.25 -12.30 -5.01
CA SER A 411 -15.21 -13.27 -4.62
C SER A 411 -15.26 -13.55 -3.11
N PRO A 412 -15.08 -14.81 -2.66
CA PRO A 412 -15.08 -15.15 -1.22
C PRO A 412 -14.10 -14.32 -0.37
N ASP A 413 -13.02 -13.84 -1.00
CA ASP A 413 -11.96 -13.06 -0.37
C ASP A 413 -12.30 -11.56 -0.22
N ALA A 414 -13.36 -11.08 -0.88
CA ALA A 414 -13.75 -9.66 -0.93
C ALA A 414 -14.36 -9.17 0.39
N HIS A 415 -15.15 -10.02 1.06
CA HIS A 415 -15.77 -9.69 2.34
C HIS A 415 -15.98 -10.98 3.14
N ALA A 416 -14.94 -11.39 3.87
CA ALA A 416 -14.93 -12.64 4.62
C ALA A 416 -16.24 -12.80 5.43
N SER A 417 -17.00 -13.87 5.15
CA SER A 417 -18.27 -14.31 5.77
C SER A 417 -19.61 -13.75 5.25
N ALA A 418 -19.67 -12.78 4.32
CA ALA A 418 -20.96 -12.29 3.82
C ALA A 418 -21.53 -13.10 2.64
N ARG A 419 -22.81 -13.45 2.72
CA ARG A 419 -23.54 -14.03 1.57
C ARG A 419 -23.75 -12.93 0.53
N THR A 420 -23.29 -13.13 -0.69
CA THR A 420 -23.32 -12.09 -1.72
C THR A 420 -24.29 -12.47 -2.85
N CYS A 421 -25.25 -11.59 -3.13
CA CYS A 421 -26.20 -11.71 -4.24
C CYS A 421 -25.87 -10.65 -5.29
N TYR A 422 -25.59 -11.08 -6.52
CA TYR A 422 -25.39 -10.17 -7.64
C TYR A 422 -26.56 -10.29 -8.61
N LEU A 423 -27.23 -9.18 -8.89
CA LEU A 423 -28.38 -9.12 -9.78
C LEU A 423 -28.15 -8.03 -10.83
N ASP A 424 -28.24 -8.42 -12.09
CA ASP A 424 -28.24 -7.50 -13.23
C ASP A 424 -29.69 -7.08 -13.52
N LEU A 425 -30.04 -5.85 -13.15
CA LEU A 425 -31.41 -5.36 -13.26
C LEU A 425 -31.82 -5.10 -14.72
N GLN A 426 -30.87 -4.94 -15.64
CA GLN A 426 -31.15 -4.82 -17.08
C GLN A 426 -31.78 -6.09 -17.66
N ARG A 427 -31.51 -7.25 -17.04
CA ARG A 427 -32.07 -8.54 -17.47
C ARG A 427 -33.48 -8.80 -16.96
N LEU A 428 -33.98 -7.94 -16.08
CA LEU A 428 -35.33 -8.03 -15.55
C LEU A 428 -36.29 -7.18 -16.39
N ARG A 429 -37.52 -7.65 -16.54
CA ARG A 429 -38.59 -6.87 -17.13
C ARG A 429 -39.00 -5.76 -16.18
N THR A 430 -38.64 -4.52 -16.50
CA THR A 430 -38.92 -3.33 -15.69
C THR A 430 -40.23 -2.62 -16.07
N ASP A 431 -40.92 -3.10 -17.11
CA ASP A 431 -42.18 -2.57 -17.63
C ASP A 431 -43.42 -3.09 -16.87
N HIS A 432 -43.30 -4.23 -16.16
CA HIS A 432 -44.35 -4.75 -15.29
C HIS A 432 -43.86 -4.95 -13.86
N ILE A 433 -44.39 -4.16 -12.94
CA ILE A 433 -43.96 -4.12 -11.53
C ILE A 433 -44.09 -5.48 -10.85
N SER A 434 -45.22 -6.18 -11.00
CA SER A 434 -45.43 -7.48 -10.37
C SER A 434 -44.44 -8.54 -10.88
N THR A 435 -44.25 -8.61 -12.20
CA THR A 435 -43.29 -9.52 -12.83
C THR A 435 -41.85 -9.22 -12.41
N PHE A 436 -41.50 -7.93 -12.27
CA PHE A 436 -40.20 -7.53 -11.74
C PHE A 436 -39.97 -8.08 -10.34
N TYR A 437 -40.87 -7.83 -9.39
CA TYR A 437 -40.71 -8.29 -8.01
C TYR A 437 -40.67 -9.82 -7.91
N THR A 438 -41.54 -10.53 -8.62
CA THR A 438 -41.52 -12.00 -8.65
C THR A 438 -40.16 -12.51 -9.11
N ARG A 439 -39.61 -11.98 -10.21
CA ARG A 439 -38.30 -12.41 -10.72
C ARG A 439 -37.14 -11.95 -9.85
N PHE A 440 -37.21 -10.76 -9.26
CA PHE A 440 -36.21 -10.23 -8.35
C PHE A 440 -36.04 -11.15 -7.12
N PHE A 441 -37.13 -11.48 -6.44
CA PHE A 441 -37.10 -12.35 -5.27
C PHE A 441 -36.81 -13.82 -5.62
N GLU A 442 -37.22 -14.31 -6.78
CA GLU A 442 -36.81 -15.63 -7.28
C GLU A 442 -35.29 -15.73 -7.48
N LEU A 443 -34.66 -14.68 -8.03
CA LEU A 443 -33.19 -14.64 -8.17
C LEU A 443 -32.50 -14.59 -6.81
N LEU A 444 -33.01 -13.79 -5.86
CA LEU A 444 -32.49 -13.77 -4.49
C LEU A 444 -32.61 -15.14 -3.83
N SER A 445 -33.73 -15.84 -4.01
CA SER A 445 -33.94 -17.19 -3.50
C SER A 445 -32.86 -18.16 -4.00
N ARG A 446 -32.56 -18.12 -5.29
CA ARG A 446 -31.52 -18.96 -5.91
C ARG A 446 -30.12 -18.62 -5.38
N HIS A 447 -29.82 -17.34 -5.20
CA HIS A 447 -28.52 -16.90 -4.68
C HIS A 447 -28.32 -17.27 -3.20
N LEU A 448 -29.38 -17.21 -2.39
CA LEU A 448 -29.32 -17.43 -0.95
C LEU A 448 -29.60 -18.87 -0.53
N GLY A 449 -30.12 -19.71 -1.43
CA GLY A 449 -30.53 -21.08 -1.11
C GLY A 449 -31.70 -21.11 -0.10
N ALA A 450 -32.55 -20.09 -0.12
CA ALA A 450 -33.70 -19.92 0.79
C ALA A 450 -34.93 -19.45 0.00
N ALA A 451 -36.14 -19.74 0.49
CA ALA A 451 -37.36 -19.21 -0.10
C ALA A 451 -37.51 -17.73 0.26
N ILE A 452 -37.40 -16.85 -0.74
CA ILE A 452 -37.58 -15.41 -0.64
C ILE A 452 -38.67 -15.01 -1.63
N HIS A 453 -39.82 -14.56 -1.13
CA HIS A 453 -40.97 -14.16 -1.94
C HIS A 453 -41.25 -12.65 -1.88
N ASP A 454 -40.84 -12.00 -0.79
CA ASP A 454 -41.00 -10.57 -0.57
C ASP A 454 -39.85 -9.98 0.28
N TRP A 455 -40.02 -8.72 0.71
CA TRP A 455 -39.06 -8.03 1.56
C TRP A 455 -38.98 -8.62 2.98
N TYR A 456 -40.07 -9.15 3.54
CA TYR A 456 -40.06 -9.75 4.88
C TYR A 456 -39.23 -11.03 4.91
N ASP A 457 -39.36 -11.89 3.90
CA ASP A 457 -38.50 -13.07 3.78
C ASP A 457 -37.02 -12.68 3.64
N LEU A 458 -36.74 -11.55 2.97
CA LEU A 458 -35.38 -11.02 2.81
C LEU A 458 -34.83 -10.46 4.14
N GLU A 459 -35.67 -9.83 4.96
CA GLU A 459 -35.33 -9.41 6.33
C GLU A 459 -34.98 -10.61 7.21
N ASP A 460 -35.79 -11.67 7.15
CA ASP A 460 -35.51 -12.94 7.84
C ASP A 460 -34.22 -13.58 7.36
N ALA A 461 -33.95 -13.51 6.06
CA ALA A 461 -32.69 -13.97 5.50
C ALA A 461 -31.52 -13.14 6.02
N ALA A 462 -31.63 -11.81 6.09
CA ALA A 462 -30.59 -10.91 6.60
C ALA A 462 -30.32 -11.11 8.10
N ALA A 463 -31.33 -11.51 8.89
CA ALA A 463 -31.15 -11.81 10.31
C ALA A 463 -30.14 -12.96 10.55
N LYS A 464 -30.09 -13.93 9.64
CA LYS A 464 -29.25 -15.15 9.71
C LYS A 464 -27.75 -14.91 9.52
N GLY A 465 -27.32 -13.73 9.07
CA GLY A 465 -25.91 -13.38 8.91
C GLY A 465 -25.66 -12.31 7.85
N PRO A 466 -24.41 -11.84 7.69
CA PRO A 466 -24.10 -10.74 6.79
C PRO A 466 -24.54 -11.02 5.33
N LEU A 467 -25.09 -9.99 4.69
CA LEU A 467 -25.69 -10.05 3.36
C LEU A 467 -25.24 -8.85 2.52
N ALA A 468 -24.71 -9.11 1.33
CA ALA A 468 -24.36 -8.09 0.35
C ALA A 468 -25.26 -8.23 -0.89
N LEU A 469 -26.02 -7.18 -1.23
CA LEU A 469 -26.81 -7.07 -2.45
C LEU A 469 -26.08 -6.17 -3.44
N LEU A 470 -25.58 -6.76 -4.53
CA LEU A 470 -24.91 -6.07 -5.62
C LEU A 470 -25.90 -5.95 -6.79
N LEU A 471 -26.54 -4.79 -6.90
CA LEU A 471 -27.57 -4.49 -7.89
C LEU A 471 -26.97 -3.68 -9.04
N ASP A 472 -26.75 -4.33 -10.17
CA ASP A 472 -26.15 -3.73 -11.35
C ASP A 472 -27.21 -3.02 -12.21
N GLU A 473 -26.83 -1.90 -12.81
CA GLU A 473 -27.63 -1.12 -13.76
C GLU A 473 -29.00 -0.68 -13.21
N VAL A 474 -29.02 -0.13 -11.99
CA VAL A 474 -30.22 0.45 -11.37
C VAL A 474 -30.82 1.59 -12.20
N GLY A 475 -30.01 2.25 -13.02
CA GLY A 475 -30.48 3.27 -13.98
C GLY A 475 -31.47 2.76 -15.03
N HIS A 476 -31.58 1.44 -15.25
CA HIS A 476 -32.54 0.84 -16.19
C HIS A 476 -33.96 0.68 -15.64
N LEU A 477 -34.19 0.98 -14.35
CA LEU A 477 -35.54 0.96 -13.80
C LEU A 477 -36.41 2.04 -14.47
N THR A 478 -37.64 1.66 -14.82
CA THR A 478 -38.65 2.62 -15.25
C THR A 478 -39.04 3.51 -14.08
N GLN A 479 -39.45 4.75 -14.35
CA GLN A 479 -39.87 5.68 -13.31
C GLN A 479 -40.93 5.08 -12.35
N PRO A 480 -42.03 4.45 -12.82
CA PRO A 480 -43.05 3.90 -11.91
C PRO A 480 -42.53 2.75 -11.04
N LEU A 481 -41.59 1.95 -11.55
CA LEU A 481 -40.98 0.87 -10.79
C LEU A 481 -39.99 1.42 -9.76
N ALA A 482 -39.11 2.33 -10.16
CA ALA A 482 -38.14 2.95 -9.26
C ALA A 482 -38.81 3.66 -8.09
N GLN A 483 -39.95 4.32 -8.34
CA GLN A 483 -40.76 4.99 -7.31
C GLN A 483 -41.26 4.04 -6.20
N ARG A 484 -41.38 2.74 -6.47
CA ARG A 484 -41.74 1.72 -5.48
C ARG A 484 -40.53 0.96 -4.94
N PHE A 485 -39.58 0.66 -5.81
CA PHE A 485 -38.44 -0.20 -5.48
C PHE A 485 -37.37 0.50 -4.63
N MET A 486 -37.02 1.75 -4.98
CA MET A 486 -35.94 2.46 -4.30
C MET A 486 -36.23 2.77 -2.82
N PRO A 487 -37.46 3.19 -2.43
CA PRO A 487 -37.79 3.37 -1.02
C PRO A 487 -37.66 2.10 -0.19
N GLU A 488 -38.17 0.97 -0.70
CA GLU A 488 -38.09 -0.33 -0.01
C GLU A 488 -36.64 -0.80 0.14
N LEU A 489 -35.86 -0.72 -0.94
CA LEU A 489 -34.44 -1.08 -0.93
C LEU A 489 -33.64 -0.22 0.07
N TYR A 490 -33.89 1.09 0.08
CA TYR A 490 -33.24 2.03 0.98
C TYR A 490 -33.58 1.71 2.44
N ASN A 491 -34.87 1.53 2.75
CA ASN A 491 -35.32 1.21 4.11
C ASN A 491 -34.74 -0.12 4.59
N PHE A 492 -34.75 -1.15 3.74
CA PHE A 492 -34.13 -2.44 4.03
C PHE A 492 -32.64 -2.29 4.38
N ALA A 493 -31.88 -1.54 3.57
CA ALA A 493 -30.46 -1.34 3.82
C ALA A 493 -30.18 -0.60 5.14
N ILE A 494 -30.95 0.45 5.44
CA ILE A 494 -30.77 1.28 6.63
C ILE A 494 -31.21 0.55 7.90
N ASN A 495 -32.36 -0.13 7.87
CA ASN A 495 -32.88 -0.87 9.03
C ASN A 495 -31.95 -2.03 9.43
N HIS A 496 -31.19 -2.56 8.47
CA HIS A 496 -30.25 -3.67 8.68
C HIS A 496 -28.78 -3.27 8.49
N ALA A 497 -28.42 -2.00 8.67
CA ALA A 497 -27.08 -1.46 8.39
C ALA A 497 -25.91 -2.17 9.10
N GLY A 498 -26.16 -2.89 10.20
CA GLY A 498 -25.15 -3.69 10.88
C GLY A 498 -24.76 -5.00 10.15
N LYS A 499 -25.62 -5.51 9.26
CA LYS A 499 -25.45 -6.82 8.59
C LYS A 499 -25.62 -6.76 7.08
N VAL A 500 -26.30 -5.74 6.56
CA VAL A 500 -26.63 -5.60 5.14
C VAL A 500 -25.77 -4.54 4.48
N ARG A 501 -25.32 -4.85 3.27
CA ARG A 501 -24.65 -3.92 2.35
C ARG A 501 -25.37 -3.93 1.02
N VAL A 502 -25.77 -2.77 0.52
CA VAL A 502 -26.38 -2.62 -0.79
C VAL A 502 -25.44 -1.79 -1.66
N VAL A 503 -24.97 -2.39 -2.75
CA VAL A 503 -24.20 -1.73 -3.80
C VAL A 503 -25.10 -1.59 -5.01
N VAL A 504 -25.25 -0.37 -5.52
CA VAL A 504 -25.97 -0.13 -6.78
C VAL A 504 -25.02 0.41 -7.84
N SER A 505 -25.19 0.00 -9.10
CA SER A 505 -24.44 0.55 -10.22
C SER A 505 -25.30 1.46 -11.12
N ALA A 506 -24.80 2.65 -11.42
CA ALA A 506 -25.57 3.70 -12.10
C ALA A 506 -24.75 4.42 -13.19
N PRO A 507 -25.41 5.01 -14.21
CA PRO A 507 -24.72 5.78 -15.25
C PRO A 507 -24.14 7.11 -14.76
N GLY A 508 -24.61 7.60 -13.61
CA GLY A 508 -24.15 8.83 -12.97
C GLY A 508 -24.41 8.76 -11.47
N ASP A 509 -24.12 9.86 -10.78
CA ASP A 509 -24.36 9.96 -9.34
C ASP A 509 -25.80 9.57 -8.97
N ILE A 510 -25.94 8.82 -7.89
CA ILE A 510 -27.23 8.20 -7.51
C ILE A 510 -28.30 9.24 -7.20
N ALA A 511 -27.93 10.41 -6.65
CA ALA A 511 -28.89 11.48 -6.41
C ALA A 511 -29.46 12.01 -7.74
N SER A 512 -28.60 12.12 -8.77
CA SER A 512 -29.04 12.55 -10.11
C SER A 512 -29.96 11.52 -10.77
N VAL A 513 -29.68 10.22 -10.59
CA VAL A 513 -30.53 9.15 -11.14
C VAL A 513 -31.89 9.11 -10.42
N VAL A 514 -31.90 9.20 -9.09
CA VAL A 514 -33.12 9.25 -8.28
C VAL A 514 -33.98 10.48 -8.62
N ALA A 515 -33.36 11.65 -8.81
CA ALA A 515 -34.03 12.85 -9.28
C ALA A 515 -34.72 12.64 -10.63
N GLY A 516 -34.06 11.92 -11.55
CA GLY A 516 -34.60 11.58 -12.87
C GLY A 516 -35.90 10.78 -12.83
N TRP A 517 -36.14 10.03 -11.75
CA TRP A 517 -37.41 9.31 -11.51
C TRP A 517 -38.46 10.15 -10.77
N GLN A 518 -38.23 11.45 -10.59
CA GLN A 518 -39.10 12.36 -9.82
C GLN A 518 -39.33 11.88 -8.38
N LEU A 519 -38.37 11.15 -7.82
CA LEU A 519 -38.31 10.81 -6.41
C LEU A 519 -37.63 11.95 -5.66
N ASN A 520 -38.42 12.91 -5.20
CA ASN A 520 -37.92 14.12 -4.53
C ASN A 520 -37.79 13.95 -3.00
N ASP A 521 -37.77 12.72 -2.48
CA ASP A 521 -37.48 12.49 -1.05
C ASP A 521 -35.97 12.64 -0.82
N PRO A 522 -35.52 13.68 -0.07
CA PRO A 522 -34.10 13.92 0.17
C PRO A 522 -33.40 12.75 0.87
N LYS A 523 -34.14 11.90 1.59
CA LYS A 523 -33.58 10.73 2.27
C LYS A 523 -33.01 9.72 1.27
N LEU A 524 -33.67 9.52 0.13
CA LEU A 524 -33.25 8.56 -0.90
C LEU A 524 -32.00 9.02 -1.67
N MET A 525 -31.68 10.31 -1.58
CA MET A 525 -30.54 10.96 -2.25
C MET A 525 -29.31 11.07 -1.35
N THR A 526 -29.41 10.73 -0.07
CA THR A 526 -28.35 10.90 0.92
C THR A 526 -27.95 9.55 1.52
N GLY A 527 -26.76 9.48 2.15
CA GLY A 527 -26.30 8.27 2.82
C GLY A 527 -25.67 7.20 1.93
N TRP A 528 -25.69 7.38 0.60
CA TRP A 528 -24.94 6.56 -0.34
C TRP A 528 -23.46 6.93 -0.32
N HIS A 529 -22.57 5.96 -0.15
CA HIS A 529 -21.14 6.15 -0.35
C HIS A 529 -20.81 6.10 -1.85
N PRO A 530 -20.34 7.22 -2.45
CA PRO A 530 -20.12 7.32 -3.88
C PRO A 530 -18.77 6.72 -4.28
N ILE A 531 -18.76 5.83 -5.28
CA ILE A 531 -17.55 5.28 -5.90
C ILE A 531 -17.59 5.59 -7.39
N GLN A 532 -16.69 6.45 -7.84
CA GLN A 532 -16.60 6.85 -9.24
C GLN A 532 -15.60 5.97 -10.00
N ILE A 533 -16.03 5.42 -11.13
CA ILE A 533 -15.13 4.68 -12.01
C ILE A 533 -14.40 5.64 -12.95
N GLY A 534 -13.08 5.70 -12.77
CA GLY A 534 -12.16 6.46 -13.62
C GLY A 534 -11.52 5.65 -14.76
N PRO A 535 -10.81 6.36 -15.67
CA PRO A 535 -9.98 5.73 -16.70
C PRO A 535 -8.82 4.94 -16.10
N LEU A 536 -8.18 4.11 -16.92
CA LEU A 536 -6.91 3.47 -16.58
C LEU A 536 -5.79 4.49 -16.56
N ASP A 537 -4.88 4.32 -15.61
CA ASP A 537 -3.61 5.00 -15.61
C ASP A 537 -2.65 4.33 -16.62
N ASP A 538 -1.50 4.96 -16.75
CA ASP A 538 -0.42 4.54 -17.63
C ASP A 538 0.02 3.09 -17.41
N ALA A 539 0.18 2.67 -16.16
CA ALA A 539 0.54 1.31 -15.79
C ALA A 539 -0.57 0.31 -16.20
N GLY A 540 -1.83 0.71 -16.05
CA GLY A 540 -2.99 -0.09 -16.44
C GLY A 540 -3.11 -0.27 -17.96
N ILE A 541 -2.81 0.77 -18.73
CA ILE A 541 -2.71 0.68 -20.19
C ILE A 541 -1.60 -0.31 -20.57
N ASP A 542 -0.41 -0.16 -20.02
CA ASP A 542 0.73 -1.02 -20.32
C ASP A 542 0.47 -2.49 -19.96
N ARG A 543 -0.34 -2.74 -18.93
CA ARG A 543 -0.81 -4.08 -18.56
C ARG A 543 -1.71 -4.69 -19.62
N LEU A 544 -2.65 -3.93 -20.20
CA LEU A 544 -3.46 -4.43 -21.31
C LEU A 544 -2.61 -4.68 -22.56
N LEU A 545 -1.66 -3.79 -22.86
CA LEU A 545 -0.79 -3.94 -24.02
C LEU A 545 0.13 -5.16 -23.89
N GLY A 546 0.57 -5.50 -22.68
CA GLY A 546 1.41 -6.68 -22.45
C GLY A 546 0.71 -8.00 -22.75
N LEU A 547 -0.62 -8.05 -22.77
CA LEU A 547 -1.39 -9.26 -23.11
C LEU A 547 -1.38 -9.53 -24.62
N LEU A 548 -0.86 -8.62 -25.45
CA LEU A 548 -0.73 -8.83 -26.89
C LEU A 548 0.42 -9.79 -27.22
N PRO A 549 0.39 -10.49 -28.37
CA PRO A 549 1.54 -11.22 -28.88
C PRO A 549 2.75 -10.32 -29.07
N ALA A 550 3.97 -10.87 -28.97
CA ALA A 550 5.21 -10.09 -28.79
C ALA A 550 5.38 -8.95 -29.82
N ARG A 551 5.07 -9.23 -31.08
CA ARG A 551 5.14 -8.24 -32.16
C ARG A 551 4.13 -7.10 -31.99
N ALA A 552 2.86 -7.42 -31.72
CA ALA A 552 1.82 -6.42 -31.49
C ALA A 552 2.05 -5.63 -30.20
N ALA A 553 2.53 -6.28 -29.13
CA ALA A 553 2.90 -5.61 -27.89
C ALA A 553 4.02 -4.58 -28.11
N ALA A 554 5.04 -4.92 -28.90
CA ALA A 554 6.13 -4.00 -29.23
C ALA A 554 5.62 -2.76 -29.97
N VAL A 555 4.79 -2.95 -31.01
CA VAL A 555 4.19 -1.85 -31.79
C VAL A 555 3.26 -0.99 -30.93
N ALA A 556 2.40 -1.61 -30.11
CA ALA A 556 1.47 -0.87 -29.28
C ALA A 556 2.22 -0.01 -28.23
N ARG A 557 3.31 -0.52 -27.65
CA ARG A 557 4.12 0.21 -26.66
C ARG A 557 4.83 1.43 -27.26
N THR A 558 5.31 1.38 -28.50
CA THR A 558 5.88 2.57 -29.16
C THR A 558 4.84 3.65 -29.45
N GLN A 559 3.56 3.26 -29.53
CA GLN A 559 2.41 4.14 -29.77
C GLN A 559 1.58 4.40 -28.49
N ARG A 560 2.15 4.19 -27.30
CA ARG A 560 1.42 4.27 -26.03
C ARG A 560 0.70 5.61 -25.82
N SER A 561 1.34 6.72 -26.19
CA SER A 561 0.73 8.06 -26.09
C SER A 561 -0.48 8.23 -27.01
N VAL A 562 -0.43 7.65 -28.22
CA VAL A 562 -1.55 7.66 -29.18
C VAL A 562 -2.71 6.82 -28.64
N ILE A 563 -2.42 5.65 -28.08
CA ILE A 563 -3.42 4.76 -27.48
C ILE A 563 -4.09 5.44 -26.29
N ALA A 564 -3.31 6.06 -25.39
CA ALA A 564 -3.84 6.80 -24.25
C ALA A 564 -4.74 7.97 -24.70
N GLY A 565 -4.29 8.76 -25.69
CA GLY A 565 -5.05 9.88 -26.23
C GLY A 565 -6.36 9.45 -26.90
N ARG A 566 -6.32 8.46 -27.80
CA ARG A 566 -7.51 7.98 -28.52
C ARG A 566 -8.49 7.27 -27.61
N SER A 567 -8.02 6.46 -26.66
CA SER A 567 -8.91 5.77 -25.72
C SER A 567 -9.42 6.66 -24.59
N ALA A 568 -8.77 7.81 -24.35
CA ALA A 568 -8.91 8.59 -23.11
C ALA A 568 -8.73 7.75 -21.84
N GLY A 569 -7.96 6.67 -21.92
CA GLY A 569 -7.75 5.69 -20.84
C GLY A 569 -8.94 4.77 -20.55
N TRP A 570 -10.04 4.81 -21.32
CA TRP A 570 -11.21 3.98 -21.02
C TRP A 570 -10.97 2.50 -21.37
N PRO A 571 -11.20 1.56 -20.41
CA PRO A 571 -10.86 0.16 -20.58
C PRO A 571 -11.44 -0.49 -21.84
N ILE A 572 -12.71 -0.21 -22.18
CA ILE A 572 -13.38 -0.82 -23.33
C ILE A 572 -12.72 -0.47 -24.67
N ARG A 573 -12.23 0.77 -24.80
CA ARG A 573 -11.62 1.25 -26.04
C ARG A 573 -10.25 0.59 -26.25
N ILE A 574 -9.52 0.42 -25.15
CA ILE A 574 -8.22 -0.26 -25.15
C ILE A 574 -8.41 -1.76 -25.39
N GLN A 575 -9.41 -2.39 -24.75
CA GLN A 575 -9.79 -3.79 -24.97
C GLN A 575 -10.11 -4.08 -26.45
N ARG A 576 -10.90 -3.21 -27.10
CA ARG A 576 -11.24 -3.32 -28.52
C ARG A 576 -10.02 -3.22 -29.43
N LEU A 577 -9.16 -2.23 -29.18
CA LEU A 577 -7.90 -2.11 -29.91
C LEU A 577 -7.07 -3.38 -29.74
N CYS A 578 -6.89 -3.83 -28.51
CA CYS A 578 -6.06 -4.98 -28.20
C CYS A 578 -6.62 -6.29 -28.80
N SER A 579 -7.94 -6.49 -28.79
CA SER A 579 -8.58 -7.64 -29.46
C SER A 579 -8.26 -7.68 -30.95
N ARG A 580 -8.31 -6.53 -31.62
CA ARG A 580 -8.02 -6.40 -33.05
C ARG A 580 -6.54 -6.60 -33.34
N LEU A 581 -5.65 -5.99 -32.56
CA LEU A 581 -4.19 -6.19 -32.66
C LEU A 581 -3.80 -7.65 -32.41
N PHE A 582 -4.45 -8.32 -31.46
CA PHE A 582 -4.26 -9.75 -31.21
C PHE A 582 -4.62 -10.58 -32.44
N THR A 583 -5.79 -10.33 -33.01
CA THR A 583 -6.30 -11.05 -34.18
C THR A 583 -5.43 -10.82 -35.42
N ASP A 584 -5.00 -9.58 -35.64
CA ASP A 584 -4.11 -9.24 -36.76
C ASP A 584 -2.73 -9.89 -36.61
N ALA A 585 -2.17 -9.89 -35.39
CA ALA A 585 -0.91 -10.59 -35.12
C ALA A 585 -1.02 -12.10 -35.34
N ALA A 586 -2.12 -12.72 -34.93
CA ALA A 586 -2.39 -14.14 -35.18
C ALA A 586 -2.54 -14.47 -36.68
N ARG A 587 -2.95 -13.49 -37.50
CA ARG A 587 -3.00 -13.60 -38.97
C ARG A 587 -1.68 -13.27 -39.67
N GLY A 588 -0.62 -12.98 -38.91
CA GLY A 588 0.70 -12.67 -39.46
C GLY A 588 0.87 -11.24 -39.96
N ALA A 589 0.03 -10.29 -39.51
CA ALA A 589 0.15 -8.88 -39.87
C ALA A 589 1.56 -8.33 -39.61
N ASP A 590 2.01 -7.48 -40.52
CA ASP A 590 3.31 -6.82 -40.40
C ASP A 590 3.26 -5.58 -39.48
N GLU A 591 4.42 -4.99 -39.22
CA GLU A 591 4.52 -3.83 -38.34
C GLU A 591 3.76 -2.62 -38.89
N ALA A 592 3.77 -2.41 -40.21
CA ALA A 592 3.04 -1.32 -40.85
C ALA A 592 1.52 -1.48 -40.68
N ALA A 593 1.00 -2.69 -40.85
CA ALA A 593 -0.41 -2.99 -40.64
C ALA A 593 -0.83 -2.81 -39.17
N LEU A 594 0.01 -3.23 -38.22
CA LEU A 594 -0.24 -3.04 -36.79
C LEU A 594 -0.20 -1.55 -36.39
N LEU A 595 0.73 -0.77 -36.94
CA LEU A 595 0.78 0.70 -36.74
C LEU A 595 -0.47 1.38 -37.31
N ALA A 596 -0.90 0.98 -38.52
CA ALA A 596 -2.13 1.49 -39.12
C ALA A 596 -3.36 1.14 -38.27
N ARG A 597 -3.38 -0.04 -37.65
CA ARG A 597 -4.43 -0.42 -36.69
C ARG A 597 -4.46 0.50 -35.48
N VAL A 598 -3.32 0.80 -34.87
CA VAL A 598 -3.24 1.73 -33.72
C VAL A 598 -3.66 3.15 -34.09
N ALA A 599 -3.36 3.59 -35.31
CA ALA A 599 -3.68 4.93 -35.80
C ALA A 599 -5.16 5.11 -36.18
N SER A 600 -5.88 4.03 -36.51
CA SER A 600 -7.29 4.10 -36.91
C SER A 600 -8.22 4.29 -35.70
N GLU A 601 -9.09 5.30 -35.76
CA GLU A 601 -10.07 5.57 -34.69
C GLU A 601 -11.12 4.47 -34.56
N GLU A 602 -11.50 3.84 -35.69
CA GLU A 602 -12.44 2.71 -35.72
C GLU A 602 -11.93 1.53 -34.88
N SER A 603 -10.61 1.40 -34.71
CA SER A 603 -10.00 0.36 -33.88
C SER A 603 -10.29 0.50 -32.39
N TYR A 604 -10.84 1.63 -31.93
CA TYR A 604 -11.22 1.88 -30.55
C TYR A 604 -12.74 1.86 -30.32
N LEU A 605 -13.53 1.79 -31.40
CA LEU A 605 -15.00 1.83 -31.40
C LEU A 605 -15.62 0.45 -31.37
#